data_AF-A0A2H1VCY9-F1
#
_entry.id   AF-A0A2H1VCY9-F1
#
_cell.length_a   1.000
_cell.length_b   1.000
_cell.length_c   1.000
_cell.angle_alpha   90.00
_cell.angle_beta   90.00
_cell.angle_gamma   90.00
#
_symmetry.space_group_name_H-M   'P 1'
#
loop_
_entity.id
_entity.type
_entity.pdbx_description
1 polymer ?
#
loop_
_entity_poly.entity_id
_entity_poly.type
_entity_poly.pdbx_seq_one_letter_code
_entity_poly.pdbx_strand_id
1 'polypeptide(L)'
;RGLGFMPKRGVNTAACEVFRFYKLHTSRGLCEPISMIVPRKSDCFQEDLYPDTAAPLPALTAKDWLSGMNSPPLLISMKTGVTISTHKPRTNNKDAPAMQPQDANNRKKFAFLSRETTPDYRPLGTWQPNDHNNDTEHLDVQVNEKSQKTSANQNTKFHQLQRMFGKQTGDAEPVPLYKQINQGDVFSTEHELRLAFNRQGEELRIVKRQLQNSQQRVRELEQLVAALQARLQRDGS
;
A
#
# COMPACT_ATOMS: atom_id res chain seq x y z
N ARG A 1 -11.50 -22.34 -17.65
CA ARG A 1 -10.74 -21.32 -18.42
C ARG A 1 -10.80 -20.02 -17.64
N GLY A 2 -9.67 -19.37 -17.40
CA GLY A 2 -9.60 -18.13 -16.60
C GLY A 2 -9.65 -16.88 -17.47
N LEU A 3 -10.19 -15.80 -16.91
CA LEU A 3 -10.28 -14.48 -17.53
C LEU A 3 -9.93 -13.42 -16.48
N GLY A 4 -8.95 -12.56 -16.78
CA GLY A 4 -8.62 -11.38 -15.98
C GLY A 4 -9.02 -10.10 -16.70
N PHE A 5 -9.17 -9.00 -15.96
CA PHE A 5 -9.54 -7.70 -16.51
C PHE A 5 -8.59 -6.61 -16.04
N MET A 6 -8.23 -5.70 -16.94
CA MET A 6 -7.43 -4.52 -16.61
C MET A 6 -8.31 -3.45 -15.94
N PRO A 7 -7.91 -2.90 -14.78
CA PRO A 7 -8.56 -1.70 -14.23
C PRO A 7 -8.49 -0.54 -15.21
N LYS A 8 -9.47 0.37 -15.18
CA LYS A 8 -9.51 1.56 -16.07
C LYS A 8 -8.19 2.33 -16.10
N ARG A 9 -7.55 2.51 -14.94
CA ARG A 9 -6.26 3.22 -14.81
C ARG A 9 -5.08 2.56 -15.52
N GLY A 10 -5.20 1.32 -16.01
CA GLY A 10 -4.14 0.59 -16.73
C GLY A 10 -4.40 0.38 -18.23
N VAL A 11 -5.48 0.94 -18.78
CA VAL A 11 -5.72 0.94 -20.23
C VAL A 11 -4.87 2.03 -20.91
N ASN A 12 -4.51 1.81 -22.16
CA ASN A 12 -3.75 2.76 -22.96
C ASN A 12 -4.68 3.82 -23.57
N THR A 13 -4.74 4.99 -22.93
CA THR A 13 -5.58 6.11 -23.36
C THR A 13 -5.14 6.71 -24.69
N ALA A 14 -3.84 6.65 -25.02
CA ALA A 14 -3.31 7.14 -26.29
C ALA A 14 -3.80 6.30 -27.47
N ALA A 15 -4.00 4.99 -27.27
CA ALA A 15 -4.53 4.08 -28.28
C ALA A 15 -6.07 4.01 -28.32
N CYS A 16 -6.78 4.88 -27.59
CA CYS A 16 -8.23 4.81 -27.43
C CYS A 16 -8.72 3.44 -26.93
N GLU A 17 -7.90 2.74 -26.13
CA GLU A 17 -8.28 1.48 -25.49
C GLU A 17 -9.26 1.77 -24.35
N VAL A 18 -10.43 1.14 -24.38
CA VAL A 18 -11.46 1.33 -23.34
C VAL A 18 -11.55 0.15 -22.39
N PHE A 19 -11.02 -1.01 -22.78
CA PHE A 19 -11.06 -2.24 -22.00
C PHE A 19 -9.95 -3.19 -22.44
N ARG A 20 -9.37 -3.92 -21.49
CA ARG A 20 -8.42 -5.01 -21.77
C ARG A 20 -8.75 -6.19 -20.89
N PHE A 21 -8.82 -7.38 -21.48
CA PHE A 21 -8.92 -8.61 -20.73
C PHE A 21 -7.75 -9.53 -21.03
N TYR A 22 -7.51 -10.47 -20.11
CA TYR A 22 -6.40 -11.40 -20.12
C TYR A 22 -6.96 -12.81 -20.20
N LYS A 23 -6.88 -13.41 -21.38
CA LYS A 23 -7.40 -14.74 -21.65
C LYS A 23 -6.34 -15.79 -21.32
N LEU A 24 -6.68 -16.74 -20.46
CA LEU A 24 -5.78 -17.84 -20.11
C LEU A 24 -5.98 -19.04 -21.05
N HIS A 25 -4.92 -19.43 -21.76
CA HIS A 25 -4.87 -20.61 -22.61
C HIS A 25 -4.45 -21.84 -21.81
N THR A 26 -5.37 -22.80 -21.66
CA THR A 26 -5.16 -24.01 -20.84
C THR A 26 -4.13 -24.97 -21.42
N SER A 27 -3.96 -24.99 -22.74
CA SER A 27 -3.06 -25.93 -23.43
C SER A 27 -1.62 -25.42 -23.58
N ARG A 28 -1.44 -24.09 -23.59
CA ARG A 28 -0.13 -23.47 -23.89
C ARG A 28 0.52 -22.80 -22.68
N GLY A 29 -0.16 -22.75 -21.54
CA GLY A 29 0.32 -22.01 -20.36
C GLY A 29 0.49 -20.51 -20.63
N LEU A 30 -0.26 -19.95 -21.60
CA LEU A 30 -0.10 -18.59 -22.10
C LEU A 30 -1.24 -17.70 -21.61
N CYS A 31 -0.88 -16.48 -21.19
CA CYS A 31 -1.83 -15.40 -20.92
C CYS A 31 -1.82 -14.42 -22.10
N GLU A 32 -2.93 -14.31 -22.83
CA GLU A 32 -3.07 -13.44 -23.99
C GLU A 32 -3.84 -12.16 -23.62
N PRO A 33 -3.24 -10.97 -23.72
CA PRO A 33 -3.96 -9.71 -23.57
C PRO A 33 -4.79 -9.40 -24.82
N ILE A 34 -6.05 -9.03 -24.62
CA ILE A 34 -6.98 -8.66 -25.69
C ILE A 34 -7.55 -7.27 -25.37
N SER A 35 -7.24 -6.32 -26.25
CA SER A 35 -7.61 -4.90 -26.13
C SER A 35 -8.87 -4.58 -26.94
N MET A 36 -9.82 -3.89 -26.32
CA MET A 36 -10.98 -3.29 -26.98
C MET A 36 -10.66 -1.81 -27.23
N ILE A 37 -10.61 -1.42 -28.49
CA ILE A 37 -10.19 -0.09 -28.93
C ILE A 37 -11.36 0.58 -29.65
N VAL A 38 -11.61 1.85 -29.30
CA VAL A 38 -12.55 2.70 -30.03
C VAL A 38 -11.80 3.34 -31.20
N PRO A 39 -12.25 3.18 -32.45
CA PRO A 39 -11.58 3.77 -33.60
C PRO A 39 -11.78 5.30 -33.62
N ARG A 40 -10.72 6.05 -33.31
CA ARG A 40 -10.68 7.53 -33.35
C ARG A 40 -9.57 8.01 -34.28
N LYS A 41 -9.72 9.23 -34.81
CA LYS A 41 -8.78 9.83 -35.80
C LYS A 41 -7.71 10.74 -35.17
N SER A 42 -7.61 10.82 -33.84
CA SER A 42 -6.68 11.74 -33.18
C SER A 42 -5.96 11.11 -31.99
N ASP A 43 -4.67 11.43 -31.86
CA ASP A 43 -3.79 10.97 -30.78
C ASP A 43 -3.94 11.80 -29.49
N CYS A 44 -4.90 12.73 -29.46
CA CYS A 44 -5.23 13.51 -28.28
C CYS A 44 -6.05 12.69 -27.28
N PHE A 45 -5.95 13.07 -25.99
CA PHE A 45 -6.77 12.48 -24.94
C PHE A 45 -8.27 12.72 -25.21
N GLN A 46 -9.05 11.65 -25.20
CA GLN A 46 -10.49 11.66 -25.49
C GLN A 46 -11.30 11.72 -24.19
N GLU A 47 -11.67 12.93 -23.75
CA GLU A 47 -12.36 13.14 -22.46
C GLU A 47 -13.73 12.44 -22.40
N ASP A 48 -14.38 12.25 -23.55
CA ASP A 48 -15.66 11.56 -23.67
C ASP A 48 -15.55 10.04 -23.45
N LEU A 49 -14.40 9.43 -23.77
CA LEU A 49 -14.14 8.01 -23.53
C LEU A 49 -13.65 7.72 -22.12
N TYR A 50 -13.10 8.71 -21.44
CA TYR A 50 -12.39 8.57 -20.17
C TYR A 50 -12.91 9.56 -19.12
N PRO A 51 -14.16 9.38 -18.63
CA PRO A 51 -14.65 10.14 -17.50
C PRO A 51 -13.79 9.83 -16.25
N ASP A 52 -13.91 10.69 -15.23
CA ASP A 52 -13.19 10.49 -13.98
C ASP A 52 -13.48 9.10 -13.38
N THR A 53 -12.42 8.42 -12.96
CA THR A 53 -12.46 7.01 -12.53
C THR A 53 -12.03 6.84 -11.09
N ALA A 54 -12.34 5.69 -10.49
CA ALA A 54 -11.99 5.41 -9.11
C ALA A 54 -10.46 5.47 -8.87
N ALA A 55 -10.07 6.29 -7.90
CA ALA A 55 -8.72 6.48 -7.43
C ALA A 55 -8.18 5.20 -6.75
N PRO A 56 -6.85 5.07 -6.60
CA PRO A 56 -6.24 4.03 -5.75
C PRO A 56 -6.45 4.26 -4.24
N LEU A 57 -7.12 5.35 -3.86
CA LEU A 57 -7.26 5.78 -2.47
C LEU A 57 -8.64 5.37 -1.92
N PRO A 58 -8.70 4.81 -0.70
CA PRO A 58 -9.97 4.51 -0.06
C PRO A 58 -10.70 5.80 0.34
N ALA A 59 -12.01 5.83 0.15
CA ALA A 59 -12.84 6.96 0.57
C ALA A 59 -13.06 7.01 2.09
N LEU A 60 -13.04 5.85 2.75
CA LEU A 60 -13.27 5.69 4.19
C LEU A 60 -12.21 4.76 4.79
N THR A 61 -11.98 4.93 6.09
CA THR A 61 -11.24 3.93 6.86
C THR A 61 -12.14 2.72 7.14
N ALA A 62 -11.54 1.57 7.45
CA ALA A 62 -12.30 0.37 7.79
C ALA A 62 -13.22 0.57 9.00
N LYS A 63 -12.75 1.31 10.02
CA LYS A 63 -13.53 1.62 11.23
C LYS A 63 -14.78 2.45 10.90
N ASP A 64 -14.62 3.48 10.06
CA ASP A 64 -15.73 4.35 9.67
C ASP A 64 -16.80 3.58 8.90
N TRP A 65 -16.39 2.74 7.95
CA TRP A 65 -17.31 1.89 7.20
C TRP A 65 -18.04 0.88 8.11
N LEU A 66 -17.31 0.21 9.04
CA LEU A 66 -17.90 -0.69 10.04
C LEU A 66 -18.89 0.03 10.97
N SER A 67 -18.70 1.33 11.23
CA SER A 67 -19.61 2.15 12.02
C SER A 67 -20.91 2.53 11.28
N GLY A 68 -21.06 2.12 10.01
CA GLY A 68 -22.22 2.41 9.16
C GLY A 68 -22.06 3.65 8.28
N MET A 69 -20.86 4.27 8.24
CA MET A 69 -20.63 5.40 7.33
C MET A 69 -20.52 4.92 5.88
N ASN A 70 -21.03 5.74 4.95
CA ASN A 70 -20.96 5.49 3.52
C ASN A 70 -20.41 6.70 2.78
N SER A 71 -19.55 6.47 1.78
CA SER A 71 -18.95 7.53 0.96
C SER A 71 -18.73 7.02 -0.46
N PRO A 72 -18.99 7.83 -1.50
CA PRO A 72 -18.65 7.46 -2.87
C PRO A 72 -17.12 7.31 -3.03
N PRO A 73 -16.67 6.56 -4.06
CA PRO A 73 -15.25 6.43 -4.35
C PRO A 73 -14.63 7.79 -4.69
N LEU A 74 -13.39 8.00 -4.27
CA LEU A 74 -12.62 9.16 -4.71
C LEU A 74 -12.35 9.02 -6.22
N LEU A 75 -12.64 10.06 -6.98
CA LEU A 75 -12.46 10.06 -8.43
C LEU A 75 -11.18 10.79 -8.84
N ILE A 76 -10.54 10.32 -9.91
CA ILE A 76 -9.37 10.96 -10.53
C ILE A 76 -9.53 10.97 -12.05
N SER A 77 -9.03 12.04 -12.67
CA SER A 77 -8.95 12.13 -14.13
C SER A 77 -7.86 11.21 -14.69
N MET A 78 -8.11 10.66 -15.88
CA MET A 78 -7.14 9.83 -16.62
C MET A 78 -6.27 10.64 -17.59
N LYS A 79 -6.46 11.96 -17.67
CA LYS A 79 -5.59 12.87 -18.42
C LYS A 79 -4.20 12.85 -17.77
N THR A 80 -3.15 12.75 -18.57
CA THR A 80 -1.74 12.53 -18.20
C THR A 80 -1.28 13.21 -16.89
N GLY A 81 -0.52 12.48 -16.06
CA GLY A 81 0.40 13.09 -15.07
C GLY A 81 0.14 12.84 -13.59
N VAL A 82 -0.91 12.11 -13.18
CA VAL A 82 -1.04 11.71 -11.78
C VAL A 82 -0.16 10.47 -11.54
N THR A 83 1.05 10.67 -11.02
CA THR A 83 1.82 9.58 -10.42
C THR A 83 0.95 8.95 -9.34
N ILE A 84 0.45 7.75 -9.63
CA ILE A 84 -0.44 7.00 -8.73
C ILE A 84 0.43 6.48 -7.58
N SER A 85 0.74 7.35 -6.62
CA SER A 85 1.38 6.95 -5.38
C SER A 85 0.35 6.21 -4.55
N THR A 86 0.41 4.88 -4.61
CA THR A 86 -0.37 4.03 -3.72
C THR A 86 0.13 4.19 -2.29
N HIS A 87 -0.79 4.09 -1.34
CA HIS A 87 -0.62 4.16 0.11
C HIS A 87 -0.49 5.55 0.74
N LYS A 88 -1.64 6.07 1.18
CA LYS A 88 -1.96 6.26 2.62
C LYS A 88 -3.48 6.38 2.81
N PRO A 89 -4.09 5.69 3.80
CA PRO A 89 -5.47 5.95 4.18
C PRO A 89 -5.59 7.40 4.66
N ARG A 90 -6.58 8.14 4.13
CA ARG A 90 -6.86 9.49 4.61
C ARG A 90 -7.58 9.40 5.96
N THR A 91 -7.10 10.14 6.96
CA THR A 91 -7.91 10.42 8.14
C THR A 91 -8.82 11.61 7.81
N ASN A 92 -10.13 11.46 7.98
CA ASN A 92 -11.09 12.55 7.79
C ASN A 92 -10.97 13.56 8.95
N ASN A 93 -10.00 14.45 8.90
CA ASN A 93 -10.04 15.69 9.69
C ASN A 93 -10.66 16.79 8.83
N LYS A 94 -11.76 17.38 9.32
CA LYS A 94 -12.51 18.45 8.66
C LYS A 94 -11.73 19.78 8.58
N ASP A 95 -10.59 19.88 9.28
CA ASP A 95 -9.76 21.10 9.37
C ASP A 95 -8.42 21.02 8.60
N ALA A 96 -8.21 19.99 7.77
CA ALA A 96 -6.98 19.90 6.99
C ALA A 96 -7.00 20.86 5.80
N PRO A 97 -5.97 21.71 5.60
CA PRO A 97 -5.94 22.65 4.49
C PRO A 97 -6.00 21.93 3.15
N ALA A 98 -6.66 22.57 2.17
CA ALA A 98 -6.75 22.08 0.81
C ALA A 98 -5.37 21.74 0.24
N MET A 99 -5.35 20.65 -0.51
CA MET A 99 -4.20 19.99 -1.14
C MET A 99 -3.13 20.98 -1.66
N GLN A 100 -2.02 21.11 -0.93
CA GLN A 100 -0.75 21.33 -1.62
C GLN A 100 -0.21 19.96 -2.03
N PRO A 101 0.13 19.74 -3.31
CA PRO A 101 0.67 18.47 -3.74
C PRO A 101 1.91 18.15 -2.91
N GLN A 102 1.85 17.06 -2.14
CA GLN A 102 3.00 16.53 -1.40
C GLN A 102 4.22 16.31 -2.32
N ASP A 103 3.99 16.27 -3.63
CA ASP A 103 4.98 16.23 -4.69
C ASP A 103 5.96 17.40 -4.65
N ALA A 104 5.54 18.62 -4.28
CA ALA A 104 6.46 19.76 -4.22
C ALA A 104 7.51 19.60 -3.12
N ASN A 105 7.09 19.08 -1.97
CA ASN A 105 7.96 18.89 -0.82
C ASN A 105 8.87 17.66 -1.01
N ASN A 106 8.31 16.58 -1.57
CA ASN A 106 9.08 15.39 -1.93
C ASN A 106 10.07 15.68 -3.07
N ARG A 107 9.69 16.47 -4.08
CA ARG A 107 10.59 16.89 -5.18
C ARG A 107 11.78 17.67 -4.65
N LYS A 108 11.58 18.59 -3.71
CA LYS A 108 12.70 19.30 -3.04
C LYS A 108 13.58 18.33 -2.25
N LYS A 109 12.98 17.37 -1.54
CA LYS A 109 13.70 16.41 -0.70
C LYS A 109 14.52 15.39 -1.50
N PHE A 110 14.10 15.06 -2.72
CA PHE A 110 14.77 14.12 -3.61
C PHE A 110 15.53 14.76 -4.78
N ALA A 111 15.54 16.09 -4.90
CA ALA A 111 16.28 16.80 -5.95
C ALA A 111 17.79 16.50 -5.96
N PHE A 112 18.36 16.07 -4.83
CA PHE A 112 19.76 15.67 -4.73
C PHE A 112 20.06 14.36 -5.47
N LEU A 113 19.08 13.47 -5.67
CA LEU A 113 19.26 12.21 -6.40
C LEU A 113 19.36 12.43 -7.91
N SER A 114 18.77 13.50 -8.42
CA SER A 114 18.83 13.89 -9.83
C SER A 114 20.00 14.81 -10.15
N ARG A 115 20.77 15.24 -9.15
CA ARG A 115 21.95 16.08 -9.32
C ARG A 115 23.19 15.23 -9.11
N GLU A 116 24.07 15.25 -10.09
CA GLU A 116 25.39 14.63 -9.95
C GLU A 116 26.12 15.29 -8.78
N THR A 117 26.62 14.47 -7.85
CA THR A 117 27.36 14.97 -6.70
C THR A 117 28.76 15.36 -7.17
N THR A 118 28.97 16.64 -7.48
CA THR A 118 30.29 17.15 -7.84
C THR A 118 31.12 17.26 -6.54
N PRO A 119 32.19 16.49 -6.37
CA PRO A 119 33.04 16.62 -5.20
C PRO A 119 33.73 18.00 -5.27
N ASP A 120 33.57 18.81 -4.22
CA ASP A 120 34.22 20.11 -4.15
C ASP A 120 35.68 19.90 -3.75
N TYR A 121 36.58 19.95 -4.73
CA TYR A 121 38.02 19.76 -4.54
C TYR A 121 38.76 21.05 -4.18
N ARG A 122 38.05 22.14 -3.83
CA ARG A 122 38.72 23.37 -3.41
C ARG A 122 39.54 23.10 -2.13
N PRO A 123 40.80 23.54 -2.07
CA PRO A 123 41.63 23.37 -0.88
C PRO A 123 40.92 23.94 0.35
N LEU A 124 40.91 23.20 1.46
CA LEU A 124 40.21 23.58 2.71
C LEU A 124 40.64 24.93 3.30
N GLY A 125 41.73 25.53 2.80
CA GLY A 125 42.19 26.88 3.16
C GLY A 125 41.59 28.04 2.36
N THR A 126 40.82 27.77 1.29
CA THR A 126 40.20 28.83 0.45
C THR A 126 38.69 28.93 0.62
N TRP A 127 38.12 28.24 1.61
CA TRP A 127 36.71 28.40 1.97
C TRP A 127 36.52 29.74 2.69
N GLN A 128 36.35 30.81 1.93
CA GLN A 128 35.83 32.07 2.45
C GLN A 128 34.30 31.93 2.57
N PRO A 129 33.72 32.06 3.78
CA PRO A 129 32.29 32.30 3.87
C PRO A 129 32.03 33.61 3.14
N ASN A 130 31.01 33.62 2.30
CA ASN A 130 30.56 34.85 1.63
C ASN A 130 29.86 35.73 2.67
N ASP A 131 30.62 36.28 3.61
CA ASP A 131 30.20 37.38 4.46
C ASP A 131 30.63 38.65 3.74
N HIS A 132 29.64 39.40 3.25
CA HIS A 132 29.84 40.81 3.00
C HIS A 132 30.14 41.49 4.34
N ASN A 133 31.43 41.64 4.68
CA ASN A 133 31.97 42.83 5.32
C ASN A 133 33.50 42.75 5.44
N ASN A 134 34.08 43.93 5.38
CA ASN A 134 35.47 44.28 5.16
C ASN A 134 36.42 43.88 6.30
N ASP A 135 37.71 43.87 5.94
CA ASP A 135 38.92 44.03 6.77
C ASP A 135 39.71 42.79 7.28
N THR A 136 41.02 42.98 7.11
CA THR A 136 42.18 42.08 7.13
C THR A 136 42.65 41.68 8.54
N GLU A 137 43.13 40.43 8.74
CA GLU A 137 44.46 40.03 9.26
C GLU A 137 44.54 38.59 9.79
N HIS A 138 45.79 38.12 9.93
CA HIS A 138 46.31 36.76 9.97
C HIS A 138 46.06 35.92 11.26
N LEU A 139 46.17 34.59 11.08
CA LEU A 139 46.48 33.51 12.03
C LEU A 139 45.46 33.16 13.15
N ASP A 140 44.71 32.07 12.96
CA ASP A 140 44.98 30.76 13.60
C ASP A 140 43.80 29.82 13.29
N VAL A 141 44.07 28.73 12.58
CA VAL A 141 43.06 27.70 12.27
C VAL A 141 42.87 26.85 13.53
N GLN A 142 42.13 27.39 14.49
CA GLN A 142 41.55 26.58 15.56
C GLN A 142 40.53 25.64 14.90
N VAL A 143 40.85 24.34 14.89
CA VAL A 143 40.00 23.29 14.33
C VAL A 143 38.63 23.38 15.00
N ASN A 144 37.66 23.94 14.27
CA ASN A 144 36.30 24.13 14.75
C ASN A 144 35.66 22.76 15.06
N GLU A 145 34.92 22.69 16.17
CA GLU A 145 34.18 21.54 16.73
C GLU A 145 33.35 20.73 15.71
N LYS A 146 33.04 21.29 14.54
CA LYS A 146 32.38 20.59 13.44
C LYS A 146 33.20 19.45 12.83
N SER A 147 34.54 19.50 12.89
CA SER A 147 35.39 18.40 12.41
C SER A 147 35.57 17.27 13.42
N GLN A 148 35.33 17.51 14.72
CA GLN A 148 35.29 16.43 15.72
C GLN A 148 33.98 15.61 15.63
N LYS A 149 32.90 16.18 15.08
CA LYS A 149 31.62 15.46 14.91
C LYS A 149 31.57 14.50 13.72
N THR A 150 32.59 14.45 12.86
CA THR A 150 32.64 13.47 11.76
C THR A 150 33.48 12.23 12.08
N SER A 151 34.24 12.18 13.17
CA SER A 151 34.87 10.94 13.66
C SER A 151 33.93 10.12 14.56
N ALA A 152 32.89 10.73 15.12
CA ALA A 152 31.95 10.09 16.05
C ALA A 152 30.57 9.73 15.46
N ASN A 153 30.38 9.78 14.13
CA ASN A 153 29.11 9.39 13.50
C ASN A 153 29.25 8.20 12.52
N GLN A 154 30.05 7.22 12.92
CA GLN A 154 30.16 5.91 12.26
C GLN A 154 28.90 5.03 12.43
N ASN A 155 27.72 5.62 12.66
CA ASN A 155 26.46 4.88 12.77
C ASN A 155 25.46 5.30 11.70
N THR A 156 25.92 5.46 10.46
CA THR A 156 25.02 5.54 9.33
C THR A 156 24.49 4.15 9.00
N LYS A 157 23.23 4.10 8.55
CA LYS A 157 22.49 2.90 8.10
C LYS A 157 23.29 2.04 7.10
N PHE A 158 24.26 2.65 6.42
CA PHE A 158 25.19 2.01 5.50
C PHE A 158 26.20 1.08 6.22
N HIS A 159 26.81 1.52 7.34
CA HIS A 159 27.66 0.65 8.17
C HIS A 159 26.88 -0.50 8.80
N GLN A 160 25.60 -0.25 9.15
CA GLN A 160 24.71 -1.28 9.67
C GLN A 160 24.36 -2.34 8.61
N LEU A 161 24.15 -1.93 7.37
CA LEU A 161 23.97 -2.83 6.22
C LEU A 161 25.25 -3.61 5.92
N GLN A 162 26.41 -2.96 5.94
CA GLN A 162 27.69 -3.60 5.69
C GLN A 162 28.04 -4.65 6.77
N ARG A 163 27.61 -4.44 8.02
CA ARG A 163 27.71 -5.43 9.11
C ARG A 163 26.70 -6.59 8.97
N MET A 164 25.53 -6.34 8.36
CA MET A 164 24.53 -7.38 8.10
C MET A 164 24.88 -8.29 6.92
N PHE A 165 25.61 -7.79 5.92
CA PHE A 165 25.91 -8.54 4.68
C PHE A 165 27.39 -8.93 4.52
N GLY A 166 28.29 -8.42 5.36
CA GLY A 166 29.72 -8.71 5.32
C GLY A 166 30.13 -9.81 6.30
N LYS A 167 30.44 -11.00 5.76
CA LYS A 167 31.07 -12.18 6.41
C LYS A 167 30.26 -12.90 7.49
N GLN A 168 29.62 -13.99 7.05
CA GLN A 168 29.17 -15.10 7.87
C GLN A 168 30.37 -16.05 8.14
N THR A 169 30.89 -16.05 9.36
CA THR A 169 31.59 -17.20 9.94
C THR A 169 30.98 -17.42 11.31
N GLY A 170 30.24 -18.50 11.48
CA GLY A 170 29.68 -18.92 12.77
C GLY A 170 28.21 -19.33 12.66
N ASP A 171 27.96 -20.59 12.97
CA ASP A 171 26.67 -21.27 12.86
C ASP A 171 25.57 -20.62 13.71
N ALA A 172 24.63 -19.92 13.08
CA ALA A 172 23.28 -19.68 13.61
C ALA A 172 22.36 -19.20 12.47
N GLU A 173 21.32 -19.97 12.17
CA GLU A 173 20.28 -19.63 11.18
C GLU A 173 19.59 -18.28 11.55
N PRO A 174 19.60 -17.28 10.65
CA PRO A 174 19.07 -15.96 10.97
C PRO A 174 17.54 -15.92 10.89
N VAL A 175 16.88 -15.53 11.99
CA VAL A 175 15.43 -15.31 12.04
C VAL A 175 15.05 -14.07 11.20
N PRO A 176 14.19 -14.18 10.18
CA PRO A 176 13.86 -13.06 9.29
C PRO A 176 13.06 -11.93 9.95
N LEU A 177 13.45 -10.68 9.65
CA LEU A 177 12.90 -9.42 10.18
C LEU A 177 11.39 -9.18 9.90
N TYR A 178 10.75 -10.00 9.06
CA TYR A 178 9.31 -9.83 8.74
C TYR A 178 8.41 -10.21 9.93
N LYS A 179 8.90 -11.03 10.88
CA LYS A 179 8.15 -11.56 12.03
C LYS A 179 7.69 -10.48 13.02
N GLN A 180 8.18 -9.25 12.92
CA GLN A 180 8.02 -8.22 13.95
C GLN A 180 6.95 -7.16 13.63
N ILE A 181 6.40 -7.12 12.40
CA ILE A 181 5.56 -5.99 11.95
C ILE A 181 4.06 -6.32 11.86
N ASN A 182 3.66 -7.59 11.77
CA ASN A 182 2.24 -7.95 11.67
C ASN A 182 1.88 -8.99 12.74
N GLN A 183 0.97 -8.61 13.64
CA GLN A 183 0.25 -9.55 14.54
C GLN A 183 -0.78 -10.36 13.74
N GLY A 184 -0.34 -10.99 12.64
CA GLY A 184 -1.14 -11.88 11.82
C GLY A 184 -0.29 -13.08 11.45
N ASP A 185 -0.93 -14.23 11.27
CA ASP A 185 -0.26 -15.48 10.90
C ASP A 185 0.41 -15.32 9.52
N VAL A 186 1.66 -14.88 9.52
CA VAL A 186 2.48 -14.80 8.32
C VAL A 186 3.26 -16.10 8.20
N PHE A 187 2.69 -17.02 7.43
CA PHE A 187 3.28 -18.31 7.08
C PHE A 187 4.47 -18.10 6.13
N SER A 188 5.64 -18.58 6.51
CA SER A 188 6.90 -18.39 5.75
C SER A 188 7.19 -19.51 4.78
N THR A 189 6.61 -20.68 5.02
CA THR A 189 6.90 -21.89 4.25
C THR A 189 5.62 -22.48 3.67
N GLU A 190 5.75 -23.17 2.53
CA GLU A 190 4.61 -23.88 1.92
C GLU A 190 4.01 -24.92 2.88
N HIS A 191 4.85 -25.56 3.69
CA HIS A 191 4.40 -26.54 4.68
C HIS A 191 3.50 -25.92 5.75
N GLU A 192 3.88 -24.75 6.29
CA GLU A 192 3.06 -24.01 7.27
C GLU A 192 1.71 -23.59 6.68
N LEU A 193 1.69 -23.12 5.41
CA LEU A 193 0.46 -22.80 4.69
C LEU A 193 -0.47 -24.01 4.55
N ARG A 194 0.08 -25.19 4.21
CA ARG A 194 -0.71 -26.43 4.08
C ARG A 194 -1.30 -26.88 5.42
N LEU A 195 -0.53 -26.79 6.51
CA LEU A 195 -1.03 -27.12 7.84
C LEU A 195 -2.13 -26.16 8.28
N ALA A 196 -1.93 -24.86 8.06
CA ALA A 196 -2.92 -23.82 8.37
C ALA A 196 -4.22 -24.02 7.58
N PHE A 197 -4.12 -24.32 6.28
CA PHE A 197 -5.27 -24.60 5.44
C PHE A 197 -6.07 -25.81 5.94
N ASN A 198 -5.39 -26.91 6.27
CA ASN A 198 -6.05 -28.10 6.80
C ASN A 198 -6.73 -27.83 8.15
N ARG A 199 -6.08 -27.06 9.03
CA ARG A 199 -6.64 -26.66 10.32
C ARG A 199 -7.89 -25.80 10.15
N GLN A 200 -7.84 -24.76 9.32
CA GLN A 200 -9.00 -23.91 9.02
C GLN A 200 -10.15 -24.73 8.41
N GLY A 201 -9.81 -25.71 7.57
CA GLY A 201 -10.79 -26.65 7.03
C GLY A 201 -11.53 -27.45 8.12
N GLU A 202 -10.81 -27.93 9.14
CA GLU A 202 -11.43 -28.64 10.27
C GLU A 202 -12.27 -27.71 11.16
N GLU A 203 -11.76 -26.51 11.45
CA GLU A 203 -12.51 -25.49 12.19
C GLU A 203 -13.84 -25.15 11.49
N LEU A 204 -13.83 -25.00 10.17
CA LEU A 204 -15.04 -24.79 9.37
C LEU A 204 -16.02 -25.98 9.46
N ARG A 205 -15.53 -27.23 9.49
CA ARG A 205 -16.41 -28.40 9.67
C ARG A 205 -17.09 -28.39 11.04
N ILE A 206 -16.34 -28.07 12.08
CA ILE A 206 -16.86 -28.01 13.45
C ILE A 206 -17.92 -26.90 13.56
N VAL A 207 -17.61 -25.69 13.08
CA VAL A 207 -18.54 -24.56 13.13
C VAL A 207 -19.82 -24.85 12.34
N LYS A 208 -19.72 -25.48 11.17
CA LYS A 208 -20.90 -25.89 10.39
C LYS A 208 -21.79 -26.87 11.18
N ARG A 209 -21.20 -27.86 11.86
CA ARG A 209 -21.93 -28.81 12.70
C ARG A 209 -22.62 -28.10 13.88
N GLN A 210 -21.91 -27.21 14.55
CA GLN A 210 -22.47 -26.42 15.66
C GLN A 210 -23.63 -25.54 15.19
N LEU A 211 -23.48 -24.88 14.04
CA LEU A 211 -24.52 -24.06 13.44
C LEU A 211 -25.77 -24.90 13.12
N GLN A 212 -25.60 -26.08 12.52
CA GLN A 212 -26.71 -26.99 12.22
C GLN A 212 -27.46 -27.41 13.49
N ASN A 213 -26.73 -27.75 14.57
CA ASN A 213 -27.33 -28.10 15.85
C ASN A 213 -28.09 -26.91 16.48
N SER A 214 -27.49 -25.71 16.42
CA SER A 214 -28.12 -24.48 16.92
C SER A 214 -29.41 -24.18 16.15
N GLN A 215 -29.38 -24.27 14.81
CA GLN A 215 -30.57 -24.06 13.96
C GLN A 215 -31.67 -25.09 14.25
N GLN A 216 -31.32 -26.34 14.48
CA GLN A 216 -32.30 -27.36 14.87
C GLN A 216 -32.96 -26.99 16.21
N ARG A 217 -32.17 -26.59 17.21
CA ARG A 217 -32.69 -26.20 18.51
C ARG A 217 -33.59 -24.98 18.44
N VAL A 218 -33.26 -24.00 17.59
CA VAL A 218 -34.12 -22.84 17.34
C VAL A 218 -35.47 -23.28 16.77
N ARG A 219 -35.49 -24.16 15.76
CA ARG A 219 -36.75 -24.69 15.20
C ARG A 219 -37.60 -25.42 16.23
N GLU A 220 -36.99 -26.23 17.10
CA GLU A 220 -37.70 -26.92 18.17
C GLU A 220 -38.34 -25.94 19.16
N LEU A 221 -37.60 -24.89 19.55
CA LEU A 221 -38.12 -23.85 20.44
C LEU A 221 -39.26 -23.04 19.77
N GLU A 222 -39.13 -22.70 18.49
CA GLU A 222 -40.17 -22.02 17.73
C GLU A 222 -41.47 -22.84 17.68
N GLN A 223 -41.37 -24.16 17.47
CA GLN A 223 -42.52 -25.06 17.50
C GLN A 223 -43.19 -25.11 18.88
N LEU A 224 -42.40 -25.15 19.96
CA LEU A 224 -42.93 -25.13 21.32
C LEU A 224 -43.65 -23.81 21.64
N VAL A 225 -43.07 -22.68 21.25
CA VAL A 225 -43.69 -21.36 21.42
C VAL A 225 -45.00 -21.29 20.65
N ALA A 226 -45.03 -21.73 19.38
CA ALA A 226 -46.24 -21.76 18.57
C ALA A 226 -47.33 -22.65 19.19
N ALA A 227 -46.95 -23.83 19.71
CA ALA A 227 -47.88 -24.74 20.38
C ALA A 227 -48.47 -24.14 21.68
N LEU A 228 -47.64 -23.47 22.48
CA LEU A 228 -48.09 -22.78 23.70
C LEU A 228 -49.02 -21.60 23.36
N GLN A 229 -48.69 -20.80 22.34
CA GLN A 229 -49.55 -19.71 21.87
C GLN A 229 -50.91 -20.22 21.39
N ALA A 230 -50.93 -21.32 20.62
CA ALA A 230 -52.17 -21.95 20.16
C ALA A 230 -53.00 -22.57 21.30
N ARG A 231 -52.39 -22.93 22.42
CA ARG A 231 -53.10 -23.39 23.62
C ARG A 231 -53.70 -22.23 24.41
N LEU A 232 -52.95 -21.15 24.60
CA LEU A 232 -53.45 -19.92 25.24
C LEU A 232 -54.64 -19.31 24.48
N GLN A 233 -54.63 -19.35 23.15
CA GLN A 233 -55.76 -18.90 22.33
C GLN A 233 -57.02 -19.77 22.52
N ARG A 234 -56.86 -21.06 22.82
CA ARG A 234 -57.98 -22.00 23.06
C ARG A 234 -58.53 -21.92 24.48
N ASP A 235 -57.67 -21.70 25.48
CA ASP A 235 -58.08 -21.60 26.89
C ASP A 235 -58.61 -20.18 27.26
N GLY A 236 -58.46 -19.19 26.37
CA GLY A 236 -58.95 -17.82 26.53
C GLY A 236 -60.24 -17.48 25.78
N SER A 237 -60.90 -18.47 25.17
CA SER A 237 -62.25 -18.37 24.57
C SER A 237 -63.25 -19.17 25.40
#